data_AF-A0A659UKH7-F1
#
_entry.id   AF-A0A659UKH7-F1
#
_cell.length_a   1.000
_cell.length_b   1.000
_cell.length_c   1.000
_cell.angle_alpha   90.00
_cell.angle_beta   90.00
_cell.angle_gamma   90.00
#
_symmetry.space_group_name_H-M   'P 1'
#
loop_
_entity.id
_entity.type
_entity.pdbx_description
1 polymer ?
#
loop_
_entity_poly.entity_id
_entity_poly.type
_entity_poly.pdbx_seq_one_letter_code
_entity_poly.pdbx_strand_id
1 'polypeptide(L)'
;ANQQISDLIQALGCGTRSKYRDEALRYYRLIIMTDADVDGAHIASLLITFFYQEMPALVRGGHLYLAVPPLYSIRQGGKVAYARDDAHKDELLRTE
;
A
#
# COMPACT_ATOMS: atom_id res chain seq x y z
N ALA A 1 -4.16 -4.36 24.45
CA ALA A 1 -4.42 -3.71 23.14
C ALA A 1 -3.32 -4.13 22.17
N ASN A 2 -3.59 -4.20 20.87
CA ASN A 2 -2.56 -4.53 19.87
C ASN A 2 -1.61 -3.31 19.71
N GLN A 3 -0.30 -3.51 19.94
CA GLN A 3 0.68 -2.43 19.97
C GLN A 3 0.86 -1.81 18.58
N GLN A 4 1.00 -2.64 17.53
CA GLN A 4 1.22 -2.18 16.16
C GLN A 4 0.07 -1.29 15.67
N ILE A 5 -1.17 -1.65 16.02
CA ILE A 5 -2.35 -0.83 15.70
C ILE A 5 -2.36 0.48 16.48
N SER A 6 -1.97 0.47 17.75
CA SER A 6 -1.88 1.68 18.56
C SER A 6 -0.86 2.67 17.98
N ASP A 7 0.31 2.16 17.59
CA ASP A 7 1.38 2.96 16.99
C ASP A 7 0.93 3.56 15.65
N LEU A 8 0.21 2.78 14.83
CA LEU A 8 -0.35 3.24 13.56
C LEU A 8 -1.36 4.38 13.76
N ILE A 9 -2.30 4.22 14.70
CA ILE A 9 -3.30 5.27 15.00
C ILE A 9 -2.61 6.55 15.49
N GLN A 10 -1.60 6.41 16.36
CA GLN A 10 -0.85 7.55 16.89
C GLN A 10 -0.03 8.25 15.80
N ALA A 11 0.55 7.49 14.87
CA ALA A 11 1.29 8.04 13.74
C ALA A 11 0.38 8.87 12.82
N LEU A 12 -0.84 8.40 12.55
CA LEU A 12 -1.80 9.09 11.68
C LEU A 12 -2.41 10.35 12.31
N GLY A 13 -2.64 10.32 13.63
CA GLY A 13 -3.07 11.49 14.41
C GLY A 13 -4.52 11.94 14.18
N CYS A 14 -5.24 11.35 13.22
CA CYS A 14 -6.62 11.71 12.87
C CYS A 14 -7.68 11.10 13.78
N GLY A 15 -7.33 10.20 14.71
CA GLY A 15 -8.30 9.45 15.52
C GLY A 15 -9.04 8.36 14.73
N THR A 16 -10.03 7.71 15.35
CA THR A 16 -10.82 6.62 14.76
C THR A 16 -12.33 6.82 14.95
N ARG A 17 -13.13 6.24 14.06
CA ARG A 17 -14.59 6.18 14.08
C ARG A 17 -15.20 7.57 14.36
N SER A 18 -15.99 7.70 15.43
CA SER A 18 -16.65 8.96 15.83
C SER A 18 -15.67 10.06 16.25
N LYS A 19 -14.40 9.73 16.54
CA LYS A 19 -13.35 10.68 16.87
C LYS A 19 -12.47 11.04 15.67
N TYR A 20 -12.76 10.51 14.48
CA TYR A 20 -12.00 10.78 13.28
C TYR A 20 -12.11 12.26 12.87
N ARG A 21 -10.98 12.89 12.58
CA ARG A 21 -10.88 14.26 12.05
C ARG A 21 -9.91 14.28 10.88
N ASP A 22 -10.43 14.58 9.71
CA ASP A 22 -9.65 14.64 8.46
C ASP A 22 -8.56 15.71 8.50
N GLU A 23 -8.88 16.89 9.06
CA GLU A 23 -7.95 18.01 9.24
C GLU A 23 -6.72 17.68 10.10
N ALA A 24 -6.83 16.66 10.97
CA ALA A 24 -5.76 16.21 11.85
C ALA A 24 -4.90 15.11 11.21
N LEU A 25 -5.22 14.67 9.99
CA LEU A 25 -4.45 13.68 9.25
C LEU A 25 -3.06 14.23 8.91
N ARG A 26 -2.03 13.61 9.48
CA ARG A 26 -0.64 14.08 9.29
C ARG A 26 -0.06 13.76 7.91
N TYR A 27 -0.60 12.74 7.25
CA TYR A 27 -0.11 12.25 5.96
C TYR A 27 -1.26 12.13 4.97
N TYR A 28 -1.22 12.92 3.91
CA TYR A 28 -2.22 12.87 2.83
C TYR A 28 -2.15 11.60 1.97
N ARG A 29 -1.03 10.87 2.04
CA ARG A 29 -0.81 9.61 1.32
C ARG A 29 -0.33 8.55 2.31
N LEU A 30 -1.19 7.59 2.58
CA LEU A 30 -0.86 6.36 3.28
C LEU A 30 -0.64 5.28 2.23
N ILE A 31 0.56 4.71 2.19
CA ILE A 31 0.91 3.67 1.23
C ILE A 31 1.08 2.35 2.00
N ILE A 32 0.22 1.38 1.74
CA ILE A 32 0.41 -0.01 2.17
C ILE A 32 1.44 -0.61 1.23
N MET A 33 2.60 -0.97 1.76
CA MET A 33 3.66 -1.64 1.02
C MET A 33 4.00 -2.93 1.76
N THR A 34 3.66 -4.05 1.15
CA THR A 34 3.89 -5.40 1.66
C THR A 34 4.66 -6.20 0.63
N ASP A 35 5.19 -7.35 1.04
CA ASP A 35 5.89 -8.26 0.12
C ASP A 35 4.96 -8.76 -1.00
N ALA A 36 5.56 -9.11 -2.14
CA ALA A 36 4.85 -9.51 -3.35
C ALA A 36 4.37 -10.97 -3.34
N ASP A 37 4.14 -11.53 -2.16
CA ASP A 37 3.70 -12.91 -1.94
C ASP A 37 2.27 -12.98 -1.36
N VAL A 38 1.82 -14.21 -1.13
CA VAL A 38 0.48 -14.49 -0.61
C VAL A 38 0.30 -13.90 0.79
N ASP A 39 1.34 -13.90 1.62
CA ASP A 39 1.28 -13.38 2.98
C ASP A 39 1.23 -11.85 3.00
N GLY A 40 1.94 -11.19 2.09
CA GLY A 40 1.81 -9.75 1.86
C GLY A 40 0.40 -9.36 1.44
N ALA A 41 -0.23 -10.13 0.54
CA ALA A 41 -1.63 -9.92 0.16
C ALA A 41 -2.59 -10.09 1.36
N HIS A 42 -2.36 -11.10 2.21
CA HIS A 42 -3.12 -11.26 3.45
C HIS A 42 -2.99 -10.06 4.38
N ILE A 43 -1.77 -9.59 4.67
CA ILE A 43 -1.53 -8.43 5.53
C ILE A 43 -2.17 -7.17 4.94
N ALA A 44 -2.03 -6.95 3.62
CA ALA A 44 -2.64 -5.80 2.95
C ALA A 44 -4.17 -5.82 3.12
N SER A 45 -4.82 -6.97 2.97
CA SER A 45 -6.27 -7.11 3.15
C SER A 45 -6.73 -6.76 4.58
N LEU A 46 -5.96 -7.15 5.59
CA LEU A 46 -6.24 -6.84 7.00
C LEU A 46 -6.13 -5.34 7.27
N LEU A 47 -5.09 -4.69 6.75
CA LEU A 47 -4.89 -3.25 6.88
C LEU A 47 -5.97 -2.45 6.13
N ILE A 48 -6.32 -2.86 4.91
CA ILE A 48 -7.41 -2.24 4.15
C ILE A 48 -8.72 -2.35 4.92
N THR A 49 -9.02 -3.53 5.48
CA THR A 49 -10.23 -3.75 6.28
C THR A 49 -10.22 -2.89 7.54
N PHE A 50 -9.09 -2.80 8.23
CA PHE A 50 -8.92 -1.94 9.40
C PHE A 50 -9.20 -0.47 9.06
N PHE A 51 -8.60 0.08 7.99
CA PHE A 51 -8.86 1.45 7.59
C PHE A 51 -10.29 1.68 7.15
N TYR A 52 -10.89 0.71 6.46
CA TYR A 52 -12.29 0.81 6.04
C TYR A 52 -13.26 0.85 7.23
N GLN A 53 -12.99 0.10 8.30
CA GLN A 53 -13.83 0.06 9.49
C GLN A 53 -13.56 1.23 10.45
N GLU A 54 -12.30 1.52 10.73
CA GLU A 54 -11.91 2.51 11.74
C GLU A 54 -11.82 3.94 11.17
N MET A 55 -11.53 4.11 9.89
CA MET A 55 -11.26 5.42 9.27
C MET A 55 -11.88 5.51 7.86
N PRO A 56 -13.18 5.22 7.66
CA PRO A 56 -13.78 5.14 6.33
C PRO A 56 -13.70 6.44 5.53
N ALA A 57 -13.66 7.60 6.21
CA ALA A 57 -13.48 8.90 5.56
C ALA A 57 -12.09 9.05 4.93
N LEU A 58 -11.03 8.51 5.55
CA LEU A 58 -9.67 8.48 5.00
C LEU A 58 -9.65 7.75 3.65
N VAL A 59 -10.33 6.59 3.60
CA VAL A 59 -10.42 5.78 2.37
C VAL A 59 -11.23 6.52 1.30
N ARG A 60 -12.39 7.10 1.65
CA ARG A 60 -13.22 7.88 0.71
C ARG A 60 -12.54 9.16 0.22
N GLY A 61 -11.68 9.77 1.04
CA GLY A 61 -10.86 10.93 0.68
C GLY A 61 -9.72 10.62 -0.29
N GLY A 62 -9.50 9.35 -0.64
CA GLY A 62 -8.44 8.95 -1.57
C GLY A 62 -7.03 9.07 -0.95
N HIS A 63 -6.93 8.90 0.37
CA HIS A 63 -5.64 8.97 1.08
C HIS A 63 -4.94 7.61 1.18
N LEU A 64 -5.64 6.50 0.93
CA LEU A 64 -5.09 5.14 1.04
C LEU A 64 -4.66 4.60 -0.33
N TYR A 65 -3.42 4.16 -0.42
CA TYR A 65 -2.79 3.63 -1.63
C TYR A 65 -2.19 2.25 -1.33
N LEU A 66 -2.17 1.37 -2.32
CA LEU A 66 -1.46 0.09 -2.27
C LEU A 66 -0.27 0.18 -3.23
N ALA A 67 0.94 -0.03 -2.71
CA ALA A 67 2.12 -0.15 -3.55
C ALA A 67 2.08 -1.48 -4.30
N VAL A 68 2.43 -1.43 -5.59
CA VAL A 68 2.58 -2.62 -6.44
C VAL A 68 4.05 -2.69 -6.85
N PRO A 69 4.91 -3.37 -6.08
CA PRO A 69 6.32 -3.49 -6.41
C PRO A 69 6.51 -4.32 -7.70
N PRO A 70 7.61 -4.10 -8.44
CA PRO A 70 7.92 -4.92 -9.60
C PRO A 70 8.29 -6.34 -9.19
N LEU A 71 7.75 -7.33 -9.89
CA LEU A 71 8.05 -8.75 -9.67
C LEU A 71 9.38 -9.17 -10.33
N TYR A 72 9.78 -8.51 -11.40
CA TYR A 72 10.99 -8.84 -12.17
C TYR A 72 11.91 -7.64 -12.37
N SER A 73 13.21 -7.91 -12.40
CA SER A 73 14.24 -7.02 -12.93
C SER A 73 14.93 -7.70 -14.11
N ILE A 74 14.74 -7.16 -15.31
CA ILE A 74 15.31 -7.66 -16.56
C ILE A 74 16.58 -6.85 -16.86
N ARG A 75 17.70 -7.53 -17.11
CA ARG A 75 18.99 -6.87 -17.38
C ARG A 75 19.56 -7.37 -18.69
N GLN A 76 19.90 -6.43 -19.59
CA GLN A 76 20.54 -6.73 -20.86
C GLN A 76 21.63 -5.68 -21.14
N GLY A 77 22.90 -6.11 -21.08
CA GLY A 77 24.03 -5.20 -21.16
C GLY A 77 23.96 -4.13 -20.06
N GLY A 78 23.90 -2.86 -20.46
CA GLY A 78 23.78 -1.70 -19.55
C GLY A 78 22.35 -1.27 -19.24
N LYS A 79 21.32 -1.89 -19.84
CA LYS A 79 19.91 -1.53 -19.60
C LYS A 79 19.31 -2.38 -18.49
N VAL A 80 18.47 -1.74 -17.66
CA VAL A 80 17.67 -2.40 -16.61
C VAL A 80 16.21 -1.99 -16.80
N ALA A 81 15.33 -2.96 -16.96
CA ALA A 81 13.89 -2.78 -17.01
C ALA A 81 13.23 -3.52 -15.84
N TYR A 82 12.11 -3.00 -15.33
CA TYR A 82 11.38 -3.60 -14.22
C TYR A 82 9.98 -3.98 -14.68
N ALA A 83 9.62 -5.25 -14.51
CA ALA A 83 8.32 -5.77 -14.87
C ALA A 83 7.49 -6.05 -13.61
N ARG A 84 6.19 -5.76 -13.67
CA ARG A 84 5.29 -5.87 -12.51
C ARG A 84 4.63 -7.23 -12.38
N ASP A 85 4.50 -7.93 -13.48
CA ASP A 85 3.85 -9.23 -13.61
C ASP A 85 4.47 -9.97 -14.82
N ASP A 86 4.07 -11.22 -15.04
CA ASP A 86 4.55 -12.02 -16.16
C ASP A 86 4.19 -11.41 -17.53
N ALA A 87 3.00 -10.81 -17.66
CA ALA A 87 2.58 -10.20 -18.92
C ALA A 87 3.45 -9.00 -19.29
N HIS A 88 3.75 -8.14 -18.30
CA HIS A 88 4.65 -6.99 -18.46
C HIS A 88 6.09 -7.45 -18.74
N LYS A 89 6.52 -8.58 -18.16
CA LYS A 89 7.82 -9.17 -18.47
C LYS A 89 7.89 -9.61 -19.93
N ASP A 90 6.89 -10.34 -20.40
CA ASP A 90 6.83 -10.84 -21.77
C ASP A 90 6.69 -9.70 -22.80
N GLU A 91 5.95 -8.64 -22.44
CA GLU A 91 5.90 -7.40 -23.22
C GLU A 91 7.28 -6.75 -23.33
N LEU A 92 7.97 -6.54 -22.21
CA LEU A 92 9.31 -5.93 -22.21
C LEU A 92 10.30 -6.76 -23.02
N LEU A 93 10.28 -8.09 -22.91
CA LEU A 93 11.15 -8.99 -23.68
C LEU A 93 10.90 -8.95 -25.20
N ARG A 94 9.70 -8.58 -25.64
CA ARG A 94 9.36 -8.46 -27.07
C ARG A 94 9.73 -7.10 -27.66
N THR A 95 9.84 -6.06 -26.82
CA THR A 95 9.87 -4.66 -27.26
C THR A 95 11.25 -4.01 -27.07
N GLU A 96 12.08 -4.52 -26.15
CA GLU A 96 13.48 -4.12 -25.94
C GLU A 96 14.47 -5.00 -26.69
#